data_AF-A0AAQ3AZX1-F1
#
_entry.id   AF-A0AAQ3AZX1-F1
#
_cell.length_a   1.000
_cell.length_b   1.000
_cell.length_c   1.000
_cell.angle_alpha   90.00
_cell.angle_beta   90.00
_cell.angle_gamma   90.00
#
_symmetry.space_group_name_H-M   'P 1'
#
loop_
_entity.id
_entity.type
_entity.pdbx_description
1 polymer ?
#
loop_
_entity_poly.entity_id
_entity_poly.type
_entity_poly.pdbx_seq_one_letter_code
_entity_poly.pdbx_strand_id
1 'polypeptide(L)'
;MKIRNWIVSVLAILFVFGCGGGDDSGSGSSTPPAGVTQDDDQVENDDQQPQEDDDQAQGEKPTGITANLVVPEDFDFKSEREVKVELSVANSQYSRGFLSVYTDMSDGSVDYNSQVIRTPVTNGESYNGVVMLPNHQTAIWVEVWYPEDLDAVIKKKVDVVDGVASAQL
;
A
#
# COMPACT_ATOMS: atom_id res chain seq x y z
N MET A 1 -59.10 -16.14 -26.57
CA MET A 1 -58.20 -14.97 -26.81
C MET A 1 -58.00 -14.27 -25.46
N LYS A 2 -56.82 -14.01 -24.90
CA LYS A 2 -55.42 -14.00 -25.35
C LYS A 2 -54.57 -14.35 -24.11
N ILE A 3 -53.97 -15.54 -24.10
CA ILE A 3 -52.95 -15.94 -23.13
C ILE A 3 -51.62 -15.61 -23.81
N ARG A 4 -51.13 -14.38 -23.64
CA ARG A 4 -49.88 -13.95 -24.28
C ARG A 4 -49.28 -12.74 -23.58
N ASN A 5 -48.78 -12.92 -22.36
CA ASN A 5 -47.72 -12.04 -21.84
C ASN A 5 -46.95 -12.56 -20.60
N TRP A 6 -47.03 -13.85 -20.28
CA TRP A 6 -46.44 -14.41 -19.05
C TRP A 6 -45.28 -15.40 -19.30
N ILE A 7 -44.52 -15.21 -20.39
CA ILE A 7 -43.44 -16.12 -20.80
C ILE A 7 -42.04 -15.44 -20.83
N VAL A 8 -41.92 -14.14 -20.54
CA VAL A 8 -40.61 -13.46 -20.64
C VAL A 8 -39.83 -13.46 -19.31
N SER A 9 -40.39 -13.99 -18.21
CA SER A 9 -39.79 -13.88 -16.86
C SER A 9 -38.94 -15.07 -16.40
N VAL A 10 -38.49 -15.97 -17.29
CA VAL A 10 -37.81 -17.22 -16.87
C VAL A 10 -36.43 -17.45 -17.53
N LEU A 11 -35.96 -16.57 -18.41
CA LEU A 11 -34.74 -16.80 -19.21
C LEU A 11 -33.50 -15.97 -18.81
N ALA A 12 -33.29 -15.71 -17.52
CA ALA A 12 -32.12 -14.93 -17.05
C ALA A 12 -31.35 -15.54 -15.87
N ILE A 13 -31.43 -16.86 -15.63
CA ILE A 13 -30.84 -17.52 -14.44
C ILE A 13 -29.74 -18.56 -14.79
N LEU A 14 -29.10 -18.52 -15.97
CA LEU A 14 -28.16 -19.58 -16.38
C LEU A 14 -26.75 -19.13 -16.80
N PHE A 15 -26.23 -18.03 -16.27
CA PHE A 15 -24.81 -17.66 -16.47
C PHE A 15 -24.10 -17.23 -15.17
N VAL A 16 -24.17 -18.07 -14.13
CA VAL A 16 -23.21 -18.01 -13.02
C VAL A 16 -22.62 -19.40 -12.81
N PHE A 17 -21.75 -19.82 -13.74
CA PHE A 17 -20.77 -20.87 -13.52
C PHE A 17 -19.41 -20.34 -13.95
N GLY A 18 -18.44 -20.37 -13.03
CA GLY A 18 -17.02 -20.21 -13.35
C GLY A 18 -16.34 -18.98 -12.76
N CYS A 19 -16.34 -18.82 -11.44
CA CYS A 19 -15.13 -18.32 -10.78
C CYS A 19 -14.36 -19.57 -10.36
N GLY A 20 -13.42 -19.98 -11.21
CA GLY A 20 -12.45 -21.03 -10.95
C GLY A 20 -11.11 -20.42 -10.52
N GLY A 21 -10.36 -21.20 -9.75
CA GLY A 21 -8.96 -20.98 -9.38
C GLY A 21 -8.81 -20.28 -8.03
N GLY A 22 -8.03 -20.78 -7.07
CA GLY A 22 -7.15 -21.94 -7.04
C GLY A 22 -6.66 -22.10 -5.60
N ASP A 23 -6.59 -23.35 -5.20
CA ASP A 23 -5.93 -23.88 -4.03
C ASP A 23 -4.41 -23.78 -4.18
N ASP A 24 -3.73 -23.12 -3.25
CA ASP A 24 -2.31 -23.36 -3.05
C ASP A 24 -2.00 -23.53 -1.56
N SER A 25 -1.90 -24.80 -1.18
CA SER A 25 -1.38 -25.28 0.09
C SER A 25 0.14 -25.37 -0.01
N GLY A 26 0.84 -24.31 0.38
CA GLY A 26 2.30 -24.27 0.47
C GLY A 26 2.79 -24.21 1.90
N SER A 27 2.89 -25.36 2.56
CA SER A 27 3.63 -25.50 3.83
C SER A 27 5.11 -25.63 3.51
N GLY A 28 5.92 -24.63 3.90
CA GLY A 28 7.36 -24.59 3.62
C GLY A 28 8.13 -23.97 4.78
N SER A 29 8.41 -24.80 5.79
CA SER A 29 9.35 -24.49 6.87
C SER A 29 10.75 -24.26 6.28
N SER A 30 11.24 -23.03 6.33
CA SER A 30 12.58 -22.67 5.85
C SER A 30 13.56 -22.73 7.01
N THR A 31 14.22 -23.86 7.18
CA THR A 31 15.41 -23.99 8.03
C THR A 31 16.58 -23.21 7.40
N PRO A 32 17.41 -22.49 8.17
CA PRO A 32 18.60 -21.82 7.60
C PRO A 32 19.64 -22.86 7.15
N PRO A 33 20.42 -22.61 6.08
CA PRO A 33 21.57 -23.44 5.76
C PRO A 33 22.67 -23.24 6.81
N ALA A 34 23.16 -24.35 7.37
CA ALA A 34 24.40 -24.40 8.12
C ALA A 34 25.58 -24.74 7.18
N GLY A 35 26.73 -24.11 7.43
CA GLY A 35 28.02 -24.39 6.78
C GLY A 35 28.66 -23.09 6.27
N VAL A 36 29.95 -22.80 6.48
CA VAL A 36 31.10 -23.71 6.54
C VAL A 36 32.20 -23.09 7.43
N THR A 37 32.70 -23.85 8.41
CA THR A 37 34.01 -23.61 9.02
C THR A 37 35.09 -23.95 8.00
N GLN A 38 35.92 -22.98 7.62
CA GLN A 38 37.11 -23.23 6.82
C GLN A 38 38.32 -23.20 7.76
N ASP A 39 38.81 -24.39 8.04
CA ASP A 39 40.15 -24.69 8.53
C ASP A 39 41.04 -24.90 7.29
N ASP A 40 42.20 -24.24 7.22
CA ASP A 40 43.48 -24.87 6.86
C ASP A 40 44.61 -23.84 6.72
N ASP A 41 45.62 -24.09 7.54
CA ASP A 41 47.05 -24.14 7.21
C ASP A 41 47.86 -22.87 6.86
N GLN A 42 48.52 -22.42 7.92
CA GLN A 42 49.92 -22.02 8.04
C GLN A 42 50.88 -22.50 6.92
N VAL A 43 51.64 -21.58 6.33
CA VAL A 43 53.01 -21.83 5.85
C VAL A 43 53.92 -20.66 6.22
N GLU A 44 55.07 -21.00 6.80
CA GLU A 44 56.13 -20.12 7.31
C GLU A 44 56.98 -19.44 6.23
N ASN A 45 57.30 -18.17 6.50
CA ASN A 45 58.61 -17.49 6.42
C ASN A 45 59.37 -17.35 5.07
N ASP A 46 59.59 -16.10 4.62
CA ASP A 46 60.96 -15.60 4.38
C ASP A 46 61.02 -14.05 4.35
N ASP A 47 62.01 -13.50 5.05
CA ASP A 47 62.35 -12.08 5.14
C ASP A 47 63.05 -11.59 3.87
N GLN A 48 62.60 -10.48 3.28
CA GLN A 48 63.48 -9.52 2.59
C GLN A 48 62.85 -8.13 2.44
N GLN A 49 63.59 -7.13 2.91
CA GLN A 49 63.29 -5.69 2.96
C GLN A 49 63.53 -5.00 1.58
N PRO A 50 63.29 -3.68 1.45
CA PRO A 50 62.37 -3.05 0.50
C PRO A 50 63.07 -2.53 -0.77
N GLN A 51 62.34 -2.47 -1.89
CA GLN A 51 62.80 -1.73 -3.06
C GLN A 51 61.77 -0.66 -3.42
N GLU A 52 62.15 0.59 -3.20
CA GLU A 52 61.53 1.79 -3.76
C GLU A 52 61.84 1.83 -5.27
N ASP A 53 60.84 2.04 -6.12
CA ASP A 53 60.97 2.94 -7.27
C ASP A 53 59.61 3.21 -7.97
N ASP A 54 59.36 4.51 -8.11
CA ASP A 54 58.68 5.24 -9.19
C ASP A 54 57.23 4.95 -9.63
N ASP A 55 56.39 5.94 -9.30
CA ASP A 55 55.37 6.60 -10.12
C ASP A 55 54.87 5.88 -11.38
N GLN A 56 53.69 5.25 -11.26
CA GLN A 56 52.69 5.31 -12.33
C GLN A 56 51.32 5.67 -11.74
N ALA A 57 50.82 6.83 -12.18
CA ALA A 57 49.44 7.25 -12.04
C ALA A 57 48.51 6.24 -12.73
N GLN A 58 48.12 5.19 -12.00
CA GLN A 58 46.97 4.37 -12.34
C GLN A 58 45.72 5.15 -11.97
N GLY A 59 44.91 5.47 -12.97
CA GLY A 59 43.62 6.12 -12.78
C GLY A 59 42.81 5.37 -11.73
N GLU A 60 42.47 6.08 -10.65
CA GLU A 60 41.55 5.63 -9.62
C GLU A 60 40.21 5.31 -10.28
N LYS A 61 40.01 4.04 -10.63
CA LYS A 61 38.69 3.47 -10.69
C LYS A 61 38.14 3.62 -9.27
N PRO A 62 36.98 4.26 -9.04
CA PRO A 62 36.44 4.34 -7.70
C PRO A 62 36.10 2.91 -7.29
N THR A 63 36.99 2.27 -6.54
CA THR A 63 36.71 1.11 -5.70
C THR A 63 35.85 1.64 -4.58
N GLY A 64 34.58 1.89 -4.89
CA GLY A 64 33.56 2.22 -3.91
C GLY A 64 33.38 1.02 -3.01
N ILE A 65 34.09 1.01 -1.88
CA ILE A 65 33.78 0.12 -0.77
C ILE A 65 32.41 0.57 -0.28
N THR A 66 31.36 -0.19 -0.57
CA THR A 66 30.04 0.08 0.01
C THR A 66 30.17 -0.08 1.51
N ALA A 67 29.87 0.97 2.27
CA ALA A 67 29.84 0.90 3.72
C ALA A 67 28.93 -0.26 4.15
N ASN A 68 29.33 -0.99 5.19
CA ASN A 68 28.51 -2.07 5.75
C ASN A 68 27.25 -1.43 6.35
N LEU A 69 26.10 -1.56 5.68
CA LEU A 69 24.83 -1.01 6.15
C LEU A 69 24.30 -1.90 7.27
N VAL A 70 24.33 -1.40 8.51
CA VAL A 70 23.78 -2.08 9.68
C VAL A 70 22.39 -1.53 9.94
N VAL A 71 21.40 -2.41 9.99
CA VAL A 71 20.03 -2.07 10.39
C VAL A 71 19.98 -1.94 11.91
N PRO A 72 19.40 -0.87 12.48
CA PRO A 72 19.20 -0.74 13.91
C PRO A 72 18.39 -1.92 14.49
N GLU A 73 18.68 -2.34 15.72
CA GLU A 73 17.97 -3.46 16.36
C GLU A 73 16.46 -3.18 16.53
N ASP A 74 16.06 -1.90 16.57
CA ASP A 74 14.69 -1.43 16.73
C ASP A 74 14.02 -1.03 15.40
N PHE A 75 14.64 -1.32 14.26
CA PHE A 75 14.06 -1.01 12.95
C PHE A 75 12.84 -1.91 12.67
N ASP A 76 11.67 -1.28 12.52
CA ASP A 76 10.45 -1.97 12.08
C ASP A 76 10.39 -2.02 10.55
N PHE A 77 10.44 -3.23 9.99
CA PHE A 77 10.32 -3.47 8.55
C PHE A 77 8.88 -3.39 8.03
N LYS A 78 7.88 -3.09 8.88
CA LYS A 78 6.51 -2.84 8.41
C LYS A 78 6.51 -1.72 7.39
N SER A 79 6.03 -2.03 6.20
CA SER A 79 5.88 -1.08 5.09
C SER A 79 4.62 -0.23 5.20
N GLU A 80 3.70 -0.59 6.10
CA GLU A 80 2.40 0.02 6.26
C GLU A 80 2.07 0.28 7.74
N ARG A 81 1.17 1.23 7.97
CA ARG A 81 0.66 1.60 9.29
C ARG A 81 -0.85 1.76 9.27
N GLU A 82 -1.47 1.46 10.40
CA GLU A 82 -2.88 1.76 10.62
C GLU A 82 -3.09 3.26 10.75
N VAL A 83 -4.11 3.77 10.07
CA VAL A 83 -4.54 5.16 10.15
C VAL A 83 -6.03 5.19 10.46
N LYS A 84 -6.39 5.89 11.53
CA LYS A 84 -7.79 6.16 11.87
C LYS A 84 -8.35 7.22 10.95
N VAL A 85 -9.54 6.99 10.43
CA VAL A 85 -10.26 7.92 9.55
C VAL A 85 -11.47 8.44 10.31
N GLU A 86 -11.51 9.74 10.54
CA GLU A 86 -12.56 10.42 11.30
C GLU A 86 -13.15 11.53 10.43
N LEU A 87 -14.35 11.31 9.91
CA LEU A 87 -14.97 12.21 8.93
C LEU A 87 -16.35 12.62 9.40
N SER A 88 -16.65 13.91 9.36
CA SER A 88 -18.01 14.43 9.58
C SER A 88 -18.48 15.17 8.35
N VAL A 89 -19.71 14.91 7.91
CA VAL A 89 -20.34 15.66 6.82
C VAL A 89 -21.19 16.76 7.44
N ALA A 90 -20.75 18.00 7.28
CA ALA A 90 -21.46 19.17 7.75
C ALA A 90 -22.72 19.41 6.93
N ASN A 91 -23.77 19.82 7.64
CA ASN A 91 -25.14 20.07 7.18
C ASN A 91 -25.35 20.19 5.66
N SER A 92 -25.46 19.06 4.97
CA SER A 92 -25.78 19.02 3.54
C SER A 92 -27.28 19.20 3.33
N GLN A 93 -27.68 19.90 2.26
CA GLN A 93 -29.08 19.97 1.87
C GLN A 93 -29.70 18.59 1.53
N TYR A 94 -28.85 17.58 1.30
CA TYR A 94 -29.23 16.21 1.02
C TYR A 94 -29.29 15.37 2.30
N SER A 95 -30.23 14.42 2.33
CA SER A 95 -30.44 13.52 3.47
C SER A 95 -29.44 12.35 3.52
N ARG A 96 -28.95 11.92 2.35
CA ARG A 96 -28.07 10.75 2.19
C ARG A 96 -27.02 10.99 1.12
N GLY A 97 -25.78 10.69 1.46
CA GLY A 97 -24.65 10.63 0.54
C GLY A 97 -23.91 9.30 0.60
N PHE A 98 -22.83 9.20 -0.14
CA PHE A 98 -21.90 8.09 -0.09
C PHE A 98 -20.48 8.63 0.04
N LEU A 99 -19.79 8.16 1.07
CA LEU A 99 -18.39 8.43 1.31
C LEU A 99 -17.53 7.42 0.54
N SER A 100 -16.51 7.94 -0.12
CA SER A 100 -15.45 7.17 -0.77
C SER A 100 -14.10 7.63 -0.24
N VAL A 101 -13.23 6.69 0.16
CA VAL A 101 -11.85 6.98 0.58
C VAL A 101 -10.87 6.25 -0.31
N TYR A 102 -9.85 6.96 -0.75
CA TYR A 102 -8.79 6.48 -1.63
C TYR A 102 -7.43 6.68 -0.96
N THR A 103 -6.54 5.70 -1.14
CA THR A 103 -5.24 5.66 -0.44
C THR A 103 -4.07 6.07 -1.31
N ASP A 104 -4.24 6.11 -2.64
CA ASP A 104 -3.18 6.46 -3.57
C ASP A 104 -3.47 7.78 -4.30
N MET A 105 -2.49 8.67 -4.21
CA MET A 105 -2.45 9.96 -4.88
C MET A 105 -1.04 10.15 -5.45
N SER A 106 -0.96 10.44 -6.74
CA SER A 106 0.28 10.76 -7.44
C SER A 106 0.16 12.12 -8.12
N ASP A 107 1.13 13.01 -7.90
CA ASP A 107 1.22 14.32 -8.58
C ASP A 107 -0.07 15.16 -8.55
N GLY A 108 -0.81 15.09 -7.43
CA GLY A 108 -2.09 15.78 -7.25
C GLY A 108 -3.30 15.12 -7.93
N SER A 109 -3.11 13.97 -8.56
CA SER A 109 -4.15 13.13 -9.14
C SER A 109 -4.43 11.92 -8.25
N VAL A 110 -5.70 11.57 -8.12
CA VAL A 110 -6.16 10.40 -7.36
C VAL A 110 -6.22 9.19 -8.27
N ASP A 111 -5.67 8.06 -7.81
CA ASP A 111 -5.98 6.78 -8.45
C ASP A 111 -7.31 6.25 -7.91
N TYR A 112 -8.35 6.33 -8.74
CA TYR A 112 -9.69 5.87 -8.39
C TYR A 112 -9.79 4.34 -8.19
N ASN A 113 -8.77 3.57 -8.59
CA ASN A 113 -8.69 2.13 -8.27
C ASN A 113 -8.22 1.87 -6.83
N SER A 114 -7.63 2.86 -6.15
CA SER A 114 -7.19 2.76 -4.74
C SER A 114 -8.32 2.97 -3.73
N GLN A 115 -9.59 2.79 -4.14
CA GLN A 115 -10.74 2.92 -3.25
C GLN A 115 -10.75 1.80 -2.21
N VAL A 116 -10.63 2.16 -0.93
CA VAL A 116 -10.64 1.20 0.19
C VAL A 116 -11.91 1.27 1.02
N ILE A 117 -12.59 2.41 1.02
CA ILE A 117 -13.87 2.58 1.73
C ILE A 117 -14.91 3.09 0.74
N ARG A 118 -16.09 2.47 0.80
CA ARG A 118 -17.32 2.97 0.19
C ARG A 118 -18.49 2.68 1.10
N THR A 119 -19.09 3.71 1.68
CA THR A 119 -20.18 3.56 2.66
C THR A 119 -21.24 4.64 2.48
N PRO A 120 -22.53 4.36 2.72
CA PRO A 120 -23.50 5.43 2.89
C PRO A 120 -23.11 6.32 4.08
N VAL A 121 -23.43 7.61 3.97
CA VAL A 121 -23.32 8.58 5.05
C VAL A 121 -24.61 9.38 5.15
N THR A 122 -25.01 9.69 6.38
CA THR A 122 -26.18 10.52 6.67
C THR A 122 -25.70 11.91 7.07
N ASN A 123 -26.45 12.93 6.70
CA ASN A 123 -26.16 14.28 7.16
C ASN A 123 -26.14 14.35 8.70
N GLY A 124 -25.11 14.98 9.26
CA GLY A 124 -24.94 15.18 10.70
C GLY A 124 -24.33 13.98 11.43
N GLU A 125 -24.08 12.86 10.75
CA GLU A 125 -23.38 11.72 11.32
C GLU A 125 -21.88 11.75 11.01
N SER A 126 -21.09 11.21 11.93
CA SER A 126 -19.65 11.04 11.75
C SER A 126 -19.33 9.61 11.37
N TYR A 127 -18.47 9.46 10.37
CA TYR A 127 -17.84 8.20 10.01
C TYR A 127 -16.54 8.02 10.79
N ASN A 128 -16.34 6.81 11.34
CA ASN A 128 -15.10 6.40 11.99
C ASN A 128 -14.67 5.05 11.40
N GLY A 129 -13.42 4.97 10.93
CA GLY A 129 -12.87 3.76 10.32
C GLY A 129 -11.37 3.66 10.49
N VAL A 130 -10.78 2.58 9.97
CA VAL A 130 -9.33 2.37 9.95
C VAL A 130 -8.92 1.93 8.55
N VAL A 131 -7.81 2.47 8.04
CA VAL A 131 -7.20 2.06 6.77
C VAL A 131 -5.73 1.72 6.99
N MET A 132 -5.19 0.84 6.15
CA MET A 132 -3.76 0.54 6.08
C MET A 132 -3.14 1.47 5.03
N LEU A 133 -2.15 2.26 5.41
CA LEU A 133 -1.43 3.13 4.49
C LEU A 133 0.06 2.78 4.45
N PRO A 134 0.70 2.76 3.27
CA PRO A 134 2.14 2.74 3.16
C PRO A 134 2.78 3.87 3.97
N ASN A 135 3.92 3.61 4.61
CA ASN A 135 4.57 4.59 5.51
C ASN A 135 4.92 5.92 4.83
N HIS A 136 5.18 5.90 3.52
CA HIS A 136 5.47 7.12 2.74
C HIS A 136 4.21 7.94 2.40
N GLN A 137 3.03 7.33 2.44
CA GLN A 137 1.77 8.04 2.17
C GLN A 137 1.37 8.84 3.41
N THR A 138 1.21 10.15 3.24
CA THR A 138 0.96 11.11 4.32
C THR A 138 -0.44 11.71 4.29
N ALA A 139 -1.26 11.31 3.33
CA ALA A 139 -2.62 11.81 3.16
C ALA A 139 -3.51 10.76 2.48
N ILE A 140 -4.81 10.93 2.64
CA ILE A 140 -5.85 10.20 1.90
C ILE A 140 -6.67 11.17 1.06
N TRP A 141 -7.35 10.65 0.05
CA TRP A 141 -8.37 11.40 -0.67
C TRP A 141 -9.75 10.94 -0.26
N VAL A 142 -10.63 11.91 -0.05
CA VAL A 142 -11.99 11.70 0.40
C VAL A 142 -12.95 12.35 -0.58
N GLU A 143 -13.97 11.60 -0.99
CA GLU A 143 -15.08 12.12 -1.77
C GLU A 143 -16.43 11.79 -1.12
N VAL A 144 -17.34 12.75 -1.12
CA VAL A 144 -18.75 12.53 -0.78
C VAL A 144 -19.59 12.91 -1.98
N TRP A 145 -20.36 11.96 -2.49
CA TRP A 145 -21.28 12.18 -3.61
C TRP A 145 -22.72 11.92 -3.19
N TYR A 146 -23.63 12.66 -3.80
CA TYR A 146 -25.06 12.63 -3.49
C TYR A 146 -25.84 12.09 -4.69
N PRO A 147 -26.60 10.98 -4.55
CA PRO A 147 -27.38 10.43 -5.66
C PRO A 147 -28.45 11.40 -6.20
N GLU A 148 -28.90 12.32 -5.35
CA GLU A 148 -29.90 13.34 -5.69
C GLU A 148 -29.32 14.48 -6.54
N ASP A 149 -28.01 14.69 -6.49
CA ASP A 149 -27.30 15.72 -7.22
C ASP A 149 -25.83 15.30 -7.44
N LEU A 150 -25.56 14.79 -8.65
CA LEU A 150 -24.25 14.26 -9.01
C LEU A 150 -23.19 15.37 -9.22
N ASP A 151 -23.59 16.63 -9.29
CA ASP A 151 -22.67 17.75 -9.43
C ASP A 151 -22.20 18.27 -8.06
N ALA A 152 -22.92 17.94 -6.98
CA ALA A 152 -22.64 18.37 -5.61
C ALA A 152 -21.54 17.53 -4.90
N VAL A 153 -20.53 17.06 -5.62
CA VAL A 153 -19.48 16.20 -5.05
C VAL A 153 -18.51 17.03 -4.22
N ILE A 154 -18.34 16.65 -2.96
CA ILE A 154 -17.28 17.17 -2.08
C ILE A 154 -16.04 16.34 -2.31
N LYS A 155 -14.90 16.99 -2.58
CA LYS A 155 -13.60 16.32 -2.75
C LYS A 155 -12.56 16.99 -1.87
N LYS A 156 -11.81 16.19 -1.11
CA LYS A 156 -10.83 16.72 -0.14
C LYS A 156 -9.64 15.79 0.03
N LYS A 157 -8.45 16.36 -0.05
CA LYS A 157 -7.23 15.73 0.48
C LYS A 157 -7.21 15.91 2.00
N VAL A 158 -7.01 14.83 2.74
CA VAL A 158 -6.97 14.84 4.20
C VAL A 158 -5.61 14.32 4.63
N ASP A 159 -4.82 15.18 5.26
CA ASP A 159 -3.50 14.82 5.77
C ASP A 159 -3.63 13.90 7.00
N VAL A 160 -2.66 13.01 7.15
CA VAL A 160 -2.54 12.10 8.30
C VAL A 160 -1.61 12.73 9.31
N VAL A 161 -2.13 13.05 10.48
CA VAL A 161 -1.37 13.61 11.61
C VAL A 161 -1.50 12.65 12.78
N ASP A 162 -0.36 12.21 13.34
CA ASP A 162 -0.30 11.29 14.47
C ASP A 162 -1.17 10.01 14.31
N GLY A 163 -1.21 9.48 13.09
CA GLY A 163 -1.97 8.27 12.75
C GLY A 163 -3.47 8.50 12.57
N VAL A 164 -3.93 9.76 12.47
CA VAL A 164 -5.34 10.11 12.27
C VAL A 164 -5.50 11.01 11.04
N ALA A 165 -6.41 10.64 10.16
CA ALA A 165 -6.92 11.47 9.08
C ALA A 165 -8.29 12.03 9.50
N SER A 166 -8.33 13.30 9.89
CA SER A 166 -9.55 13.96 10.38
C SER A 166 -10.00 15.07 9.44
N ALA A 167 -11.28 15.06 9.07
CA ALA A 167 -11.86 16.17 8.31
C ALA A 167 -13.34 16.40 8.60
N GLN A 168 -13.71 17.69 8.55
CA GLN A 168 -15.07 18.12 8.32
C GLN A 168 -15.25 18.39 6.82
N LEU A 169 -16.27 17.78 6.23
CA LEU A 169 -16.62 17.80 4.82
C LEU A 169 -17.87 18.65 4.59
#